data_AF-B2AV36-F1
#
_entry.id   AF-B2AV36-F1
#
_cell.length_a   1.000
_cell.length_b   1.000
_cell.length_c   1.000
_cell.angle_alpha   90.00
_cell.angle_beta   90.00
_cell.angle_gamma   90.00
#
_symmetry.space_group_name_H-M   'P 1'
#
loop_
_entity.id
_entity.type
_entity.pdbx_description
1 polymer ?
#
loop_
_entity_poly.entity_id
_entity_poly.type
_entity_poly.pdbx_seq_one_letter_code
_entity_poly.pdbx_strand_id
1 'polypeptide(L)'
;MPFLEKIATKDGKRRPCVKKLGPGGTGHYVKMVHNGIEHGMMTAFSEAWEVMITGLGMSYDEMKGKCGEHVLGDFNDKVIQDLDNSEGTGTWAAEEGIRLHVVHPTIALSRIFRAALTDAAKRESIKKALGGGVQPGKINGIVGRKKFVQEDVQQAVHASLLMSFIQGLHMLSRASQENGWNINFLDVLQVWRAGCIIQSDGIVDFLEGVYKTGKLDHDNLLASTSVAEELQRDYPGLEAAVWRAIEADLHVPALSASLEYFKYSSSTSLPNQFGRFNF
;
A
#
# COMPACT_ATOMS: atom_id res chain seq x y z
N MET A 1 -20.26 -12.18 19.90
CA MET A 1 -19.73 -13.54 19.64
C MET A 1 -18.76 -13.89 20.77
N PRO A 2 -19.26 -14.41 21.92
CA PRO A 2 -18.52 -14.37 23.19
C PRO A 2 -17.18 -15.11 23.18
N PHE A 3 -17.08 -16.24 22.49
CA PHE A 3 -15.82 -16.99 22.40
C PHE A 3 -14.77 -16.24 21.58
N LEU A 4 -15.14 -15.73 20.40
CA LEU A 4 -14.21 -15.00 19.52
C LEU A 4 -13.71 -13.72 20.18
N GLU A 5 -14.59 -12.98 20.87
CA GLU A 5 -14.23 -11.76 21.60
C GLU A 5 -13.23 -12.02 22.74
N LYS A 6 -13.23 -13.24 23.31
CA LYS A 6 -12.31 -13.64 24.38
C LYS A 6 -10.90 -13.93 23.87
N ILE A 7 -10.77 -14.51 22.67
CA ILE A 7 -9.49 -14.93 22.10
C ILE A 7 -8.86 -13.89 21.16
N ALA A 8 -9.65 -12.95 20.64
CA ALA A 8 -9.14 -11.91 19.74
C ALA A 8 -8.21 -10.93 20.47
N THR A 9 -7.19 -10.46 19.75
CA THR A 9 -6.36 -9.33 20.17
C THR A 9 -7.24 -8.12 20.48
N LYS A 10 -6.86 -7.35 21.51
CA LYS A 10 -7.58 -6.12 21.89
C LYS A 10 -6.80 -4.89 21.45
N ASP A 11 -7.51 -3.89 20.94
CA ASP A 11 -6.91 -2.60 20.58
C ASP A 11 -6.45 -1.81 21.82
N GLY A 12 -5.79 -0.66 21.61
CA GLY A 12 -5.35 0.22 22.70
C GLY A 12 -6.48 0.70 23.64
N LYS A 13 -7.75 0.58 23.22
CA LYS A 13 -8.96 0.89 24.01
C LYS A 13 -9.59 -0.36 24.64
N ARG A 14 -8.86 -1.49 24.64
CA ARG A 14 -9.28 -2.80 25.16
C ARG A 14 -10.49 -3.40 24.45
N ARG A 15 -10.82 -2.96 23.23
CA ARG A 15 -11.90 -3.53 22.42
C ARG A 15 -11.38 -4.73 21.63
N PRO A 16 -12.08 -5.87 21.60
CA PRO A 16 -11.64 -7.04 20.85
C PRO A 16 -11.69 -6.76 19.34
N CYS A 17 -10.65 -7.12 18.60
CA CYS A 17 -10.54 -6.95 17.15
C CYS A 17 -11.28 -8.08 16.42
N VAL A 18 -12.57 -8.22 16.71
CA VAL A 18 -13.47 -9.16 16.04
C VAL A 18 -14.89 -8.60 15.98
N LYS A 19 -15.50 -8.67 14.79
CA LYS A 19 -16.84 -8.13 14.52
C LYS A 19 -17.57 -9.02 13.53
N LYS A 20 -18.91 -8.97 13.55
CA LYS A 20 -19.72 -9.51 12.46
C LYS A 20 -19.77 -8.46 11.35
N LEU A 21 -19.00 -8.67 10.29
CA LEU A 21 -18.80 -7.67 9.23
C LEU A 21 -19.89 -7.63 8.15
N GLY A 22 -20.69 -8.70 8.06
CA GLY A 22 -21.79 -8.81 7.10
C GLY A 22 -22.34 -10.25 7.03
N PRO A 23 -23.26 -10.53 6.10
CA PRO A 23 -23.81 -11.86 5.87
C PRO A 23 -22.90 -12.75 5.00
N GLY A 24 -23.07 -14.07 5.05
CA GLY A 24 -22.37 -14.99 4.13
C GLY A 24 -20.85 -14.86 4.16
N GLY A 25 -20.24 -14.66 2.98
CA GLY A 25 -18.79 -14.62 2.79
C GLY A 25 -18.10 -13.30 3.15
N THR A 26 -18.79 -12.29 3.69
CA THR A 26 -18.21 -10.96 3.93
C THR A 26 -16.90 -10.99 4.73
N GLY A 27 -16.80 -11.84 5.76
CA GLY A 27 -15.58 -11.95 6.57
C GLY A 27 -14.36 -12.44 5.76
N HIS A 28 -14.55 -13.43 4.87
CA HIS A 28 -13.49 -13.91 3.98
C HIS A 28 -13.12 -12.84 2.94
N TYR A 29 -14.11 -12.12 2.43
CA TYR A 29 -13.88 -11.05 1.46
C TYR A 29 -13.08 -9.90 2.09
N VAL A 30 -13.42 -9.47 3.30
CA VAL A 30 -12.64 -8.46 4.04
C VAL A 30 -11.22 -8.96 4.30
N LYS A 31 -11.02 -10.25 4.59
CA LYS A 31 -9.67 -10.83 4.74
C LYS A 31 -8.89 -10.84 3.42
N MET A 32 -9.54 -11.14 2.30
CA MET A 32 -8.90 -11.09 0.98
C MET A 32 -8.42 -9.67 0.66
N VAL A 33 -9.26 -8.66 0.87
CA VAL A 33 -8.86 -7.25 0.68
C VAL A 33 -7.77 -6.82 1.64
N HIS A 34 -7.83 -7.24 2.91
CA HIS A 34 -6.73 -7.05 3.88
C HIS A 34 -5.40 -7.55 3.31
N ASN A 35 -5.36 -8.74 2.72
CA ASN A 35 -4.14 -9.30 2.14
C ASN A 35 -3.69 -8.53 0.89
N GLY A 36 -4.62 -7.98 0.10
CA GLY A 36 -4.28 -7.04 -0.96
C GLY A 36 -3.59 -5.76 -0.44
N ILE A 37 -4.14 -5.16 0.62
CA ILE A 37 -3.54 -3.99 1.30
C ILE A 37 -2.15 -4.36 1.84
N GLU A 38 -2.02 -5.52 2.48
CA GLU A 38 -0.75 -6.04 3.00
C GLU A 38 0.33 -6.11 1.91
N HIS A 39 -0.01 -6.62 0.72
CA HIS A 39 0.92 -6.66 -0.41
C HIS A 39 1.37 -5.25 -0.83
N GLY A 40 0.43 -4.30 -0.90
CA GLY A 40 0.72 -2.89 -1.18
C GLY A 40 1.71 -2.28 -0.18
N MET A 41 1.41 -2.45 1.11
CA MET A 41 2.21 -1.91 2.20
C MET A 41 3.62 -2.52 2.25
N MET A 42 3.71 -3.85 2.23
CA MET A 42 4.99 -4.55 2.31
C MET A 42 5.91 -4.23 1.14
N THR A 43 5.33 -4.05 -0.05
CA THR A 43 6.10 -3.69 -1.24
C THR A 43 6.62 -2.26 -1.10
N ALA A 44 5.78 -1.30 -0.72
CA ALA A 44 6.20 0.08 -0.47
C ALA A 44 7.32 0.19 0.59
N PHE A 45 7.25 -0.61 1.67
CA PHE A 45 8.31 -0.69 2.66
C PHE A 45 9.61 -1.29 2.11
N SER A 46 9.51 -2.34 1.30
CA SER A 46 10.67 -3.00 0.67
C SER A 46 11.37 -2.07 -0.33
N GLU A 47 10.59 -1.25 -1.04
CA GLU A 47 11.10 -0.23 -1.97
C GLU A 47 11.82 0.90 -1.22
N ALA A 48 11.23 1.41 -0.13
CA ALA A 48 11.89 2.38 0.74
C ALA A 48 13.18 1.82 1.35
N TRP A 49 13.19 0.53 1.70
CA TRP A 49 14.38 -0.17 2.12
C TRP A 49 15.46 -0.20 1.02
N GLU A 50 15.11 -0.53 -0.23
CA GLU A 50 16.04 -0.49 -1.38
C GLU A 50 16.61 0.91 -1.60
N VAL A 51 15.77 1.95 -1.51
CA VAL A 51 16.20 3.36 -1.58
C VAL A 51 17.28 3.66 -0.54
N MET A 52 17.12 3.20 0.71
CA MET A 52 18.09 3.46 1.77
C MET A 52 19.36 2.60 1.64
N ILE A 53 19.24 1.29 1.43
CA ILE A 53 20.39 0.39 1.44
C ILE A 53 21.19 0.50 0.13
N THR A 54 20.52 0.41 -1.01
CA THR A 54 21.15 0.43 -2.33
C THR A 54 21.38 1.87 -2.75
N GLY A 55 20.33 2.70 -2.76
CA GLY A 55 20.40 4.08 -3.21
C GLY A 55 21.32 4.95 -2.37
N LEU A 56 21.13 4.97 -1.04
CA LEU A 56 21.89 5.83 -0.13
C LEU A 56 23.12 5.17 0.51
N GLY A 57 23.30 3.86 0.32
CA GLY A 57 24.42 3.12 0.93
C GLY A 57 24.37 3.08 2.45
N MET A 58 23.18 3.12 3.04
CA MET A 58 23.02 3.06 4.49
C MET A 58 23.30 1.66 5.02
N SER A 59 24.00 1.59 6.14
CA SER A 59 24.17 0.36 6.91
C SER A 59 22.87 -0.02 7.63
N TYR A 60 22.75 -1.31 7.98
CA TYR A 60 21.65 -1.80 8.81
C TYR A 60 21.51 -1.02 10.12
N ASP A 61 22.62 -0.64 10.74
CA ASP A 61 22.59 0.08 12.02
C ASP A 61 22.13 1.54 11.87
N GLU A 62 22.40 2.19 10.74
CA GLU A 62 21.83 3.50 10.41
C GLU A 62 20.32 3.42 10.17
N MET A 63 19.82 2.30 9.64
CA MET A 63 18.39 2.08 9.37
C MET A 63 17.61 1.61 10.61
N LYS A 64 18.26 1.00 11.61
CA LYS A 64 17.61 0.51 12.85
C LYS A 64 17.13 1.62 13.79
N GLY A 65 17.60 2.86 13.65
CA GLY A 65 17.28 3.94 14.59
C GLY A 65 17.88 3.76 15.99
N LYS A 66 17.70 4.75 16.88
CA LYS A 66 18.10 4.66 18.30
C LYS A 66 16.88 4.24 19.14
N CYS A 67 17.00 3.13 19.87
CA CYS A 67 16.04 2.59 20.84
C CYS A 67 14.65 2.18 20.31
N GLY A 68 14.48 0.88 20.06
CA GLY A 68 13.19 0.17 20.24
C GLY A 68 12.04 0.46 19.26
N GLU A 69 12.08 1.56 18.52
CA GLU A 69 11.16 1.86 17.43
C GLU A 69 11.71 1.28 16.13
N HIS A 70 11.29 0.06 15.84
CA HIS A 70 11.62 -0.65 14.61
C HIS A 70 10.97 0.07 13.44
N VAL A 71 11.72 0.83 12.65
CA VAL A 71 11.19 1.38 11.40
C VAL A 71 10.99 0.24 10.40
N LEU A 72 11.87 -0.77 10.36
CA LEU A 72 11.85 -1.85 9.33
C LEU A 72 12.41 -3.23 9.80
N GLY A 73 12.61 -3.46 11.11
CA GLY A 73 13.39 -4.59 11.63
C GLY A 73 12.84 -6.01 11.41
N ASP A 74 11.53 -6.16 11.21
CA ASP A 74 10.86 -7.47 11.11
C ASP A 74 10.49 -7.89 9.66
N PHE A 75 10.96 -7.17 8.64
CA PHE A 75 10.49 -7.34 7.25
C PHE A 75 11.07 -8.56 6.51
N ASN A 76 12.15 -9.18 6.98
CA ASN A 76 12.86 -10.21 6.22
C ASN A 76 12.09 -11.53 6.04
N ASP A 77 11.06 -11.80 6.84
CA ASP A 77 10.46 -13.15 6.92
C ASP A 77 9.12 -13.31 6.17
N LYS A 78 8.58 -12.23 5.56
CA LYS A 78 7.25 -12.27 4.93
C LYS A 78 7.22 -12.00 3.42
N VAL A 79 8.27 -11.39 2.87
CA VAL A 79 8.32 -11.07 1.42
C VAL A 79 8.58 -12.32 0.56
N ILE A 80 9.05 -13.43 1.16
CA ILE A 80 9.40 -14.68 0.46
C ILE A 80 8.23 -15.70 0.42
N GLN A 81 7.06 -15.38 0.98
CA GLN A 81 5.97 -16.35 1.15
C GLN A 81 5.23 -16.77 -0.14
N ASP A 82 5.47 -16.12 -1.28
CA ASP A 82 4.74 -16.41 -2.54
C ASP A 82 5.48 -17.38 -3.50
N LEU A 83 6.65 -17.91 -3.14
CA LEU A 83 7.51 -18.68 -4.07
C LEU A 83 6.79 -19.86 -4.74
N ASP A 84 5.83 -20.49 -4.05
CA ASP A 84 5.10 -21.67 -4.51
C ASP A 84 3.63 -21.39 -4.90
N ASN A 85 3.21 -20.12 -4.94
CA ASN A 85 1.84 -19.70 -5.24
C ASN A 85 0.76 -20.33 -4.31
N SER A 86 1.16 -20.78 -3.11
CA SER A 86 0.26 -21.41 -2.13
C SER A 86 -0.69 -20.41 -1.44
N GLU A 87 -0.32 -19.13 -1.39
CA GLU A 87 -1.11 -18.04 -0.81
C GLU A 87 -1.79 -17.19 -1.93
N GLY A 88 -2.90 -17.69 -2.49
CA GLY A 88 -3.60 -17.04 -3.61
C GLY A 88 -4.33 -15.73 -3.30
N THR A 89 -4.45 -15.35 -2.03
CA THR A 89 -5.33 -14.26 -1.57
C THR A 89 -4.96 -12.88 -2.14
N GLY A 90 -3.67 -12.58 -2.30
CA GLY A 90 -3.23 -11.35 -2.96
C GLY A 90 -3.53 -11.32 -4.46
N THR A 91 -3.52 -12.47 -5.13
CA THR A 91 -3.96 -12.60 -6.53
C THR A 91 -5.45 -12.32 -6.63
N TRP A 92 -6.26 -12.93 -5.76
CA TRP A 92 -7.71 -12.73 -5.75
C TRP A 92 -8.07 -11.27 -5.49
N ALA A 93 -7.38 -10.58 -4.58
CA ALA A 93 -7.61 -9.15 -4.36
C ALA A 93 -7.35 -8.33 -5.63
N ALA A 94 -6.25 -8.57 -6.34
CA ALA A 94 -5.95 -7.86 -7.59
C ALA A 94 -6.97 -8.17 -8.70
N GLU A 95 -7.33 -9.45 -8.90
CA GLU A 95 -8.34 -9.86 -9.87
C GLU A 95 -9.72 -9.26 -9.56
N GLU A 96 -10.08 -9.23 -8.28
CA GLU A 96 -11.37 -8.73 -7.83
C GLU A 96 -11.48 -7.22 -7.97
N GLY A 97 -10.40 -6.47 -7.71
CA GLY A 97 -10.37 -5.04 -7.96
C GLY A 97 -10.60 -4.72 -9.44
N ILE A 98 -10.03 -5.53 -10.35
CA ILE A 98 -10.26 -5.43 -11.79
C ILE A 98 -11.72 -5.76 -12.12
N ARG A 99 -12.25 -6.87 -11.58
CA ARG A 99 -13.66 -7.29 -11.80
C ARG A 99 -14.66 -6.21 -11.37
N LEU A 100 -14.39 -5.55 -10.25
CA LEU A 100 -15.22 -4.49 -9.69
C LEU A 100 -15.07 -3.14 -10.40
N HIS A 101 -14.16 -3.02 -11.36
CA HIS A 101 -13.77 -1.75 -11.98
C HIS A 101 -13.27 -0.71 -10.96
N VAL A 102 -12.59 -1.16 -9.91
CA VAL A 102 -11.96 -0.30 -8.91
C VAL A 102 -10.52 -0.04 -9.31
N VAL A 103 -10.09 1.21 -9.30
CA VAL A 103 -8.71 1.59 -9.61
C VAL A 103 -7.82 1.34 -8.38
N HIS A 104 -6.91 0.36 -8.46
CA HIS A 104 -6.11 -0.11 -7.33
C HIS A 104 -4.64 -0.44 -7.73
N PRO A 105 -3.92 0.48 -8.38
CA PRO A 105 -2.61 0.18 -8.97
C PRO A 105 -1.54 -0.17 -7.93
N THR A 106 -1.58 0.41 -6.72
CA THR A 106 -0.60 0.10 -5.66
C THR A 106 -0.71 -1.35 -5.22
N ILE A 107 -1.94 -1.84 -5.00
CA ILE A 107 -2.21 -3.25 -4.68
C ILE A 107 -1.86 -4.15 -5.87
N ALA A 108 -2.36 -3.83 -7.07
CA ALA A 108 -2.19 -4.68 -8.25
C ALA A 108 -0.72 -4.83 -8.67
N LEU A 109 0.03 -3.72 -8.74
CA LEU A 109 1.43 -3.75 -9.14
C LEU A 109 2.32 -4.37 -8.08
N SER A 110 1.97 -4.25 -6.79
CA SER A 110 2.66 -5.00 -5.73
C SER A 110 2.50 -6.51 -5.92
N ARG A 111 1.30 -6.97 -6.31
CA ARG A 111 1.07 -8.39 -6.61
C ARG A 111 1.86 -8.86 -7.85
N ILE A 112 1.87 -8.06 -8.91
CA ILE A 112 2.63 -8.35 -10.14
C ILE A 112 4.13 -8.38 -9.84
N PHE A 113 4.64 -7.43 -9.06
CA PHE A 113 6.04 -7.38 -8.67
C PHE A 113 6.44 -8.62 -7.86
N ARG A 114 5.62 -9.03 -6.87
CA ARG A 114 5.84 -10.29 -6.14
C ARG A 114 5.87 -11.50 -7.07
N ALA A 115 5.00 -11.57 -8.08
CA ALA A 115 5.05 -12.64 -9.09
C ALA A 115 6.38 -12.66 -9.87
N ALA A 116 6.94 -11.49 -10.17
CA ALA A 116 8.24 -11.40 -10.85
C ALA A 116 9.41 -11.84 -9.95
N LEU A 117 9.29 -11.68 -8.63
CA LEU A 117 10.32 -12.11 -7.68
C LEU A 117 10.46 -13.63 -7.62
N THR A 118 9.35 -14.38 -7.76
CA THR A 118 9.34 -15.84 -7.66
C THR A 118 10.05 -16.52 -8.82
N ASP A 119 10.09 -15.88 -10.00
CA ASP A 119 10.72 -16.44 -11.19
C ASP A 119 12.20 -16.03 -11.33
N ALA A 120 13.00 -16.37 -10.31
CA ALA A 120 14.42 -16.04 -10.27
C ALA A 120 15.19 -16.62 -11.48
N ALA A 121 14.80 -17.80 -11.98
CA ALA A 121 15.45 -18.44 -13.12
C ALA A 121 15.23 -17.66 -14.43
N LYS A 122 14.02 -17.16 -14.70
CA LYS A 122 13.79 -16.28 -15.86
C LYS A 122 14.55 -14.96 -15.70
N ARG A 123 14.56 -14.35 -14.51
CA ARG A 123 15.30 -13.11 -14.26
C ARG A 123 16.80 -13.28 -14.51
N GLU A 124 17.40 -14.38 -14.06
CA GLU A 124 18.82 -14.66 -14.31
C GLU A 124 19.09 -14.87 -15.81
N SER A 125 18.19 -15.55 -16.53
CA SER A 125 18.31 -15.73 -17.97
C SER A 125 18.28 -14.40 -18.73
N ILE A 126 17.39 -13.49 -18.35
CA ILE A 126 17.31 -12.13 -18.91
C ILE A 126 18.57 -11.32 -18.57
N LYS A 127 19.03 -11.37 -17.32
CA LYS A 127 20.26 -10.70 -16.87
C LYS A 127 21.46 -11.12 -17.72
N LYS A 128 21.61 -12.41 -17.99
CA LYS A 128 22.66 -12.95 -18.86
C LYS A 128 22.53 -12.46 -20.29
N ALA A 129 21.32 -12.47 -20.85
CA ALA A 129 21.05 -12.01 -22.21
C ALA A 129 21.38 -10.51 -22.40
N LEU A 130 21.17 -9.69 -21.36
CA LEU A 130 21.49 -8.27 -21.34
C LEU A 130 22.95 -7.97 -20.95
N GLY A 131 23.83 -8.96 -20.86
CA GLY A 131 25.25 -8.75 -20.52
C GLY A 131 25.47 -8.24 -19.09
N GLY A 132 24.57 -8.57 -18.16
CA GLY A 132 24.63 -8.10 -16.78
C GLY A 132 23.32 -7.47 -16.28
N GLY A 133 22.39 -7.13 -17.18
CA GLY A 133 21.11 -6.51 -16.84
C GLY A 133 21.24 -5.04 -16.41
N VAL A 134 20.11 -4.38 -16.19
CA VAL A 134 20.07 -3.04 -15.58
C VAL A 134 20.36 -3.20 -14.08
N GLN A 135 21.31 -2.43 -13.55
CA GLN A 135 21.78 -2.56 -12.17
C GLN A 135 21.37 -1.35 -11.35
N PRO A 136 20.66 -1.55 -10.23
CA PRO A 136 20.42 -0.52 -9.24
C PRO A 136 21.72 0.18 -8.79
N GLY A 137 21.70 1.50 -8.84
CA GLY A 137 22.84 2.37 -8.56
C GLY A 137 22.72 3.17 -7.26
N LYS A 138 23.64 4.12 -7.10
CA LYS A 138 23.62 5.09 -6.01
C LYS A 138 22.82 6.33 -6.40
N ILE A 139 22.02 6.84 -5.48
CA ILE A 139 21.34 8.12 -5.64
C ILE A 139 22.38 9.22 -5.43
N ASN A 140 22.60 10.03 -6.46
CA ASN A 140 23.55 11.14 -6.43
C ASN A 140 22.84 12.48 -6.14
N GLY A 141 23.59 13.46 -5.66
CA GLY A 141 23.09 14.84 -5.51
C GLY A 141 22.12 15.10 -4.35
N ILE A 142 22.01 14.17 -3.39
CA ILE A 142 21.22 14.38 -2.17
C ILE A 142 22.00 15.25 -1.18
N VAL A 143 21.49 16.46 -0.92
CA VAL A 143 21.97 17.31 0.17
C VAL A 143 21.25 16.94 1.45
N GLY A 144 21.99 16.39 2.42
CA GLY A 144 21.42 16.00 3.71
C GLY A 144 20.66 14.68 3.67
N ARG A 145 21.38 13.57 3.46
CA ARG A 145 20.86 12.18 3.45
C ARG A 145 19.81 11.88 4.53
N LYS A 146 20.06 12.33 5.77
CA LYS A 146 19.13 12.13 6.89
C LYS A 146 17.78 12.84 6.66
N LYS A 147 17.81 14.06 6.14
CA LYS A 147 16.61 14.83 5.82
C LYS A 147 15.80 14.16 4.71
N PHE A 148 16.48 13.71 3.65
CA PHE A 148 15.84 12.95 2.56
C PHE A 148 15.10 11.70 3.08
N VAL A 149 15.72 10.96 4.01
CA VAL A 149 15.05 9.81 4.63
C VAL A 149 13.85 10.23 5.49
N GLN A 150 14.02 11.24 6.35
CA GLN A 150 13.01 11.66 7.32
C GLN A 150 11.82 12.40 6.69
N GLU A 151 12.02 13.05 5.56
CA GLU A 151 10.98 13.83 4.89
C GLU A 151 10.49 13.09 3.66
N ASP A 152 11.36 12.83 2.69
CA ASP A 152 10.93 12.33 1.38
C ASP A 152 10.56 10.84 1.41
N VAL A 153 11.44 9.98 1.94
CA VAL A 153 11.18 8.53 2.00
C VAL A 153 10.02 8.21 2.96
N GLN A 154 9.95 8.88 4.11
CA GLN A 154 8.84 8.69 5.06
C GLN A 154 7.49 9.12 4.47
N GLN A 155 7.42 10.28 3.80
CA GLN A 155 6.21 10.71 3.11
C GLN A 155 5.82 9.76 1.97
N ALA A 156 6.80 9.28 1.19
CA ALA A 156 6.55 8.33 0.12
C ALA A 156 5.90 7.03 0.62
N VAL A 157 6.43 6.49 1.72
CA VAL A 157 5.88 5.30 2.38
C VAL A 157 4.48 5.60 2.95
N HIS A 158 4.33 6.70 3.70
CA HIS A 158 3.06 7.07 4.30
C HIS A 158 1.94 7.23 3.25
N ALA A 159 2.21 7.97 2.18
CA ALA A 159 1.28 8.15 1.07
C ALA A 159 0.89 6.82 0.42
N SER A 160 1.86 5.94 0.16
CA SER A 160 1.63 4.64 -0.49
C SER A 160 0.83 3.68 0.39
N LEU A 161 1.07 3.70 1.70
CA LEU A 161 0.28 2.95 2.68
C LEU A 161 -1.17 3.47 2.72
N LEU A 162 -1.36 4.79 2.87
CA LEU A 162 -2.69 5.39 2.90
C LEU A 162 -3.46 5.13 1.60
N MET A 163 -2.81 5.25 0.45
CA MET A 163 -3.42 4.91 -0.84
C MET A 163 -3.76 3.43 -0.97
N SER A 164 -2.96 2.52 -0.41
CA SER A 164 -3.31 1.09 -0.36
C SER A 164 -4.59 0.85 0.45
N PHE A 165 -4.73 1.49 1.61
CA PHE A 165 -5.98 1.45 2.39
C PHE A 165 -7.17 2.02 1.62
N ILE A 166 -7.00 3.17 0.96
CA ILE A 166 -8.06 3.81 0.17
C ILE A 166 -8.53 2.90 -0.97
N GLN A 167 -7.60 2.31 -1.72
CA GLN A 167 -7.90 1.37 -2.80
C GLN A 167 -8.66 0.15 -2.28
N GLY A 168 -8.20 -0.45 -1.18
CA GLY A 168 -8.87 -1.60 -0.57
C GLY A 168 -10.25 -1.26 -0.01
N LEU A 169 -10.42 -0.12 0.64
CA LEU A 169 -11.72 0.33 1.16
C LEU A 169 -12.72 0.61 0.04
N HIS A 170 -12.27 1.15 -1.09
CA HIS A 170 -13.10 1.29 -2.29
C HIS A 170 -13.53 -0.09 -2.83
N MET A 171 -12.64 -1.08 -2.88
CA MET A 171 -13.02 -2.45 -3.24
C MET A 171 -14.11 -3.02 -2.31
N LEU A 172 -13.99 -2.79 -0.99
CA LEU A 172 -15.02 -3.21 -0.02
C LEU A 172 -16.34 -2.47 -0.23
N SER A 173 -16.30 -1.18 -0.54
CA SER A 173 -17.50 -0.40 -0.84
C SER A 173 -18.24 -0.96 -2.05
N ARG A 174 -17.52 -1.16 -3.16
CA ARG A 174 -18.12 -1.67 -4.39
C ARG A 174 -18.67 -3.09 -4.21
N ALA A 175 -17.93 -3.96 -3.53
CA ALA A 175 -18.40 -5.31 -3.20
C ALA A 175 -19.62 -5.31 -2.28
N SER A 176 -19.64 -4.42 -1.27
CA SER A 176 -20.76 -4.28 -0.36
C SER A 176 -22.03 -3.82 -1.08
N GLN A 177 -21.90 -2.92 -2.05
CA GLN A 177 -23.01 -2.48 -2.90
C GLN A 177 -23.53 -3.61 -3.78
N GLU A 178 -22.66 -4.31 -4.51
CA GLU A 178 -23.03 -5.41 -5.43
C GLU A 178 -23.74 -6.56 -4.70
N ASN A 179 -23.28 -6.87 -3.48
CA ASN A 179 -23.77 -8.02 -2.71
C ASN A 179 -24.78 -7.67 -1.61
N GLY A 180 -25.13 -6.39 -1.42
CA GLY A 180 -26.04 -5.94 -0.38
C GLY A 180 -25.55 -6.24 1.05
N TRP A 181 -24.24 -6.26 1.28
CA TRP A 181 -23.66 -6.66 2.58
C TRP A 181 -23.83 -5.63 3.68
N ASN A 182 -24.03 -4.35 3.32
CA ASN A 182 -24.13 -3.23 4.26
C ASN A 182 -22.94 -3.20 5.26
N ILE A 183 -21.72 -3.30 4.73
CA ILE A 183 -20.49 -3.32 5.55
C ILE A 183 -20.41 -2.02 6.37
N ASN A 184 -20.15 -2.18 7.68
CA ASN A 184 -19.76 -1.06 8.53
C ASN A 184 -18.25 -0.86 8.50
N PHE A 185 -17.79 0.17 7.78
CA PHE A 185 -16.37 0.46 7.64
C PHE A 185 -15.66 0.83 8.96
N LEU A 186 -16.37 1.41 9.93
CA LEU A 186 -15.79 1.64 11.26
C LEU A 186 -15.51 0.33 11.99
N ASP A 187 -16.35 -0.70 11.78
CA ASP A 187 -16.10 -2.03 12.33
C ASP A 187 -14.94 -2.73 11.59
N VAL A 188 -14.82 -2.56 10.26
CA VAL A 188 -13.67 -3.07 9.48
C VAL A 188 -12.36 -2.46 9.98
N LEU A 189 -12.29 -1.12 10.06
CA LEU A 189 -11.13 -0.39 10.55
C LEU A 189 -10.77 -0.80 11.99
N GLN A 190 -11.77 -1.01 12.85
CA GLN A 190 -11.54 -1.46 14.22
C GLN A 190 -10.95 -2.87 14.29
N VAL A 191 -11.38 -3.80 13.43
CA VAL A 191 -10.80 -5.14 13.35
C VAL A 191 -9.36 -5.10 12.83
N TRP A 192 -9.03 -4.17 11.93
CA TRP A 192 -7.68 -3.99 11.41
C TRP A 192 -6.72 -3.22 12.33
N ARG A 193 -7.20 -2.66 13.46
CA ARG A 193 -6.36 -1.84 14.35
C ARG A 193 -5.26 -2.64 15.05
N ALA A 194 -5.50 -3.90 15.41
CA ALA A 194 -4.51 -4.70 16.13
C ALA A 194 -4.62 -6.20 15.83
N GLY A 195 -3.47 -6.90 15.89
CA GLY A 195 -3.38 -8.35 15.74
C GLY A 195 -3.36 -8.84 14.29
N CYS A 196 -3.50 -7.94 13.31
CA CYS A 196 -3.36 -8.23 11.89
C CYS A 196 -2.08 -7.58 11.33
N ILE A 197 -1.66 -7.93 10.11
CA ILE A 197 -0.37 -7.48 9.57
C ILE A 197 -0.41 -6.01 9.15
N ILE A 198 -1.54 -5.55 8.63
CA ILE A 198 -1.70 -4.16 8.19
C ILE A 198 -1.95 -3.18 9.34
N GLN A 199 -1.86 -3.63 10.60
CA GLN A 199 -2.12 -2.79 11.76
C GLN A 199 -1.27 -1.51 11.72
N SER A 200 -1.93 -0.36 11.80
CA SER A 200 -1.32 0.96 11.76
C SER A 200 -2.20 1.94 12.52
N ASP A 201 -1.84 2.27 13.76
CA ASP A 201 -2.66 3.14 14.61
C ASP A 201 -2.88 4.51 13.94
N GLY A 202 -1.83 5.11 13.36
CA GLY A 202 -1.92 6.41 12.70
C GLY A 202 -2.91 6.43 11.53
N ILE A 203 -2.81 5.46 10.60
CA ILE A 203 -3.70 5.41 9.42
C ILE A 203 -5.12 5.04 9.84
N VAL A 204 -5.29 4.09 10.76
CA VAL A 204 -6.61 3.66 11.23
C VAL A 204 -7.30 4.78 12.02
N ASP A 205 -6.58 5.50 12.88
CA ASP A 205 -7.10 6.67 13.60
C ASP A 205 -7.55 7.76 12.64
N PHE A 206 -6.71 8.06 11.64
CA PHE A 206 -7.01 9.03 10.61
C PHE A 206 -8.29 8.65 9.85
N LEU A 207 -8.35 7.44 9.28
CA LEU A 207 -9.50 6.96 8.52
C LEU A 207 -10.76 6.88 9.39
N GLU A 208 -10.67 6.41 10.63
CA GLU A 208 -11.82 6.45 11.56
C GLU A 208 -12.36 7.88 11.74
N GLY A 209 -11.47 8.88 11.79
CA GLY A 209 -11.82 10.29 11.80
C GLY A 209 -12.61 10.68 10.55
N VAL A 210 -12.10 10.33 9.37
CA VAL A 210 -12.76 10.57 8.07
C VAL A 210 -14.18 9.99 8.04
N TYR A 211 -14.33 8.72 8.40
CA TYR A 211 -15.64 8.02 8.38
C TYR A 211 -16.66 8.57 9.40
N LYS A 212 -16.22 9.23 10.47
CA LYS A 212 -17.12 9.82 11.48
C LYS A 212 -17.73 11.17 11.07
N THR A 213 -17.25 11.80 10.00
CA THR A 213 -17.74 13.12 9.54
C THR A 213 -19.12 13.08 8.85
N GLY A 214 -19.62 11.89 8.48
CA GLY A 214 -21.02 11.63 8.11
C GLY A 214 -21.44 11.92 6.66
N LYS A 215 -20.69 12.73 5.89
CA LYS A 215 -20.88 12.88 4.43
C LYS A 215 -19.62 12.41 3.70
N LEU A 216 -19.55 11.11 3.45
CA LEU A 216 -18.41 10.48 2.80
C LEU A 216 -18.88 9.69 1.60
N ASP A 217 -18.25 9.92 0.45
CA ASP A 217 -18.36 9.01 -0.69
C ASP A 217 -17.40 7.84 -0.43
N HIS A 218 -17.97 6.66 -0.16
CA HIS A 218 -17.19 5.45 0.12
C HIS A 218 -16.45 4.90 -1.11
N ASP A 219 -16.87 5.29 -2.31
CA ASP A 219 -16.18 4.91 -3.56
C ASP A 219 -15.08 5.92 -3.91
N ASN A 220 -15.08 7.10 -3.30
CA ASN A 220 -14.13 8.17 -3.59
C ASN A 220 -13.59 8.85 -2.33
N LEU A 221 -12.89 8.08 -1.49
CA LEU A 221 -12.23 8.64 -0.29
C LEU A 221 -11.20 9.72 -0.63
N LEU A 222 -10.60 9.70 -1.83
CA LEU A 222 -9.68 10.75 -2.29
C LEU A 222 -10.34 12.14 -2.37
N ALA A 223 -11.66 12.21 -2.58
CA ALA A 223 -12.40 13.46 -2.59
C ALA A 223 -12.71 14.01 -1.19
N SER A 224 -12.42 13.25 -0.12
CA SER A 224 -12.50 13.77 1.24
C SER A 224 -11.43 14.83 1.47
N THR A 225 -11.81 16.02 1.94
CA THR A 225 -10.88 17.13 2.18
C THR A 225 -9.71 16.73 3.06
N SER A 226 -9.96 16.00 4.17
CA SER A 226 -8.89 15.55 5.06
C SER A 226 -7.93 14.56 4.38
N VAL A 227 -8.45 13.67 3.54
CA VAL A 227 -7.62 12.70 2.77
C VAL A 227 -6.79 13.43 1.72
N ALA A 228 -7.41 14.37 1.00
CA ALA A 228 -6.73 15.18 0.00
C ALA A 228 -5.61 16.02 0.61
N GLU A 229 -5.85 16.67 1.76
CA GLU A 229 -4.85 17.46 2.48
C GLU A 229 -3.69 16.60 2.99
N GLU A 230 -4.00 15.41 3.53
CA GLU A 230 -3.00 14.44 4.01
C GLU A 230 -2.06 14.01 2.87
N LEU A 231 -2.63 13.56 1.74
CA LEU A 231 -1.85 13.11 0.59
C LEU A 231 -1.13 14.27 -0.12
N GLN A 232 -1.72 15.46 -0.15
CA GLN A 232 -1.09 16.65 -0.72
C GLN A 232 0.16 17.06 0.08
N ARG A 233 0.16 16.85 1.40
CA ARG A 233 1.33 17.10 2.26
C ARG A 233 2.46 16.12 1.97
N ASP A 234 2.12 14.86 1.68
CA ASP A 234 3.11 13.81 1.41
C ASP A 234 3.57 13.78 -0.06
N TYR A 235 2.83 14.42 -0.96
CA TYR A 235 3.10 14.42 -2.40
C TYR A 235 4.54 14.84 -2.76
N PRO A 236 5.11 15.94 -2.23
CA PRO A 236 6.47 16.34 -2.59
C PRO A 236 7.52 15.28 -2.25
N GLY A 237 7.40 14.64 -1.09
CA GLY A 237 8.30 13.57 -0.67
C GLY A 237 8.13 12.30 -1.49
N LEU A 238 6.88 11.93 -1.82
CA LEU A 238 6.58 10.81 -2.72
C LEU A 238 7.21 11.04 -4.11
N GLU A 239 7.00 12.22 -4.69
CA GLU A 239 7.56 12.59 -5.99
C GLU A 239 9.10 12.58 -5.96
N ALA A 240 9.71 13.19 -4.94
CA ALA A 240 11.16 13.22 -4.78
C ALA A 240 11.77 11.82 -4.62
N ALA A 241 11.17 10.96 -3.78
CA ALA A 241 11.66 9.60 -3.58
C ALA A 241 11.58 8.77 -4.85
N VAL A 242 10.44 8.82 -5.57
CA VAL A 242 10.26 8.09 -6.84
C VAL A 242 11.22 8.60 -7.92
N TRP A 243 11.35 9.91 -8.07
CA TRP A 243 12.27 10.51 -9.03
C TRP A 243 13.70 10.03 -8.81
N ARG A 244 14.18 10.12 -7.56
CA ARG A 244 15.55 9.72 -7.20
C ARG A 244 15.79 8.23 -7.34
N ALA A 245 14.78 7.41 -7.05
CA ALA A 245 14.86 5.98 -7.25
C ALA A 245 14.99 5.62 -8.74
N ILE A 246 14.19 6.26 -9.61
CA ILE A 246 14.25 6.04 -11.06
C ILE A 246 15.59 6.52 -11.64
N GLU A 247 16.10 7.68 -11.23
CA GLU A 247 17.43 8.18 -11.64
C GLU A 247 18.57 7.19 -11.31
N ALA A 248 18.38 6.37 -10.27
CA ALA A 248 19.35 5.39 -9.81
C ALA A 248 18.99 3.95 -10.21
N ASP A 249 18.06 3.74 -11.16
CA ASP A 249 17.63 2.41 -11.61
C ASP A 249 17.15 1.49 -10.46
N LEU A 250 16.62 2.06 -9.38
CA LEU A 250 16.03 1.29 -8.28
C LEU A 250 14.62 0.81 -8.65
N HIS A 251 14.15 -0.25 -8.00
CA HIS A 251 12.84 -0.83 -8.26
C HIS A 251 11.82 -0.21 -7.31
N VAL A 252 10.93 0.63 -7.83
CA VAL A 252 9.89 1.29 -7.03
C VAL A 252 8.46 1.16 -7.60
N PRO A 253 8.00 -0.03 -8.00
CA PRO A 253 6.69 -0.19 -8.63
C PRO A 253 5.50 0.26 -7.77
N ALA A 254 5.48 0.03 -6.45
CA ALA A 254 4.39 0.43 -5.56
C ALA A 254 4.41 1.93 -5.26
N LEU A 255 5.58 2.53 -4.98
CA LEU A 255 5.71 3.97 -4.77
C LEU A 255 5.37 4.73 -6.05
N SER A 256 5.90 4.32 -7.20
CA SER A 256 5.59 4.96 -8.50
C SER A 256 4.13 4.79 -8.91
N ALA A 257 3.52 3.63 -8.67
CA ALA A 257 2.10 3.40 -8.87
C ALA A 257 1.23 4.34 -8.02
N SER A 258 1.63 4.55 -6.76
CA SER A 258 0.93 5.44 -5.84
C SER A 258 1.05 6.89 -6.29
N LEU A 259 2.23 7.31 -6.76
CA LEU A 259 2.43 8.64 -7.34
C LEU A 259 1.53 8.88 -8.56
N GLU A 260 1.53 7.96 -9.52
CA GLU A 260 0.67 8.09 -10.70
C GLU A 260 -0.81 8.03 -10.34
N TYR A 261 -1.20 7.15 -9.41
CA TYR A 261 -2.58 7.06 -8.91
C TYR A 261 -3.09 8.40 -8.41
N PHE A 262 -2.30 9.09 -7.58
CA PHE A 262 -2.68 10.40 -7.07
C PHE A 262 -2.79 11.45 -8.20
N LYS A 263 -1.84 11.46 -9.14
CA LYS A 263 -1.83 12.41 -10.27
C LYS A 263 -3.06 12.28 -11.17
N TYR A 264 -3.35 11.06 -11.66
CA TYR A 264 -4.50 10.92 -12.57
C TYR A 264 -5.85 10.97 -11.84
N SER A 265 -5.89 10.64 -10.54
CA SER A 265 -7.12 10.76 -9.74
C SER A 265 -7.47 12.21 -9.41
N SER A 266 -6.49 13.12 -9.45
CA SER A 266 -6.67 14.56 -9.22
C SER A 266 -6.75 15.39 -10.51
N SER A 267 -6.66 14.77 -11.69
CA SER A 267 -6.71 15.46 -12.98
C SER A 267 -8.06 15.28 -13.68
N THR A 268 -8.60 16.36 -14.23
CA THR A 268 -9.77 16.33 -15.12
C THR A 268 -9.40 16.20 -16.60
N SER A 269 -8.12 16.40 -16.94
CA SER A 269 -7.56 16.31 -18.28
C SER A 269 -6.53 15.19 -18.33
N LEU A 270 -6.86 14.09 -19.03
CA LEU A 270 -6.02 12.90 -19.13
C LEU A 270 -5.57 12.67 -20.59
N PRO A 271 -4.40 12.06 -20.82
CA PRO A 271 -3.84 11.88 -22.17
C PRO A 271 -4.72 11.09 -23.14
N ASN A 272 -5.61 10.23 -22.64
CA ASN A 272 -6.53 9.42 -23.45
C ASN A 272 -7.80 10.19 -23.91
N GLN A 273 -7.95 11.46 -23.54
CA GLN A 273 -9.06 12.32 -23.98
C GLN A 273 -8.77 12.97 -25.36
N PHE A 274 -8.39 12.17 -26.36
CA PHE A 274 -8.06 12.62 -27.73
C PHE A 274 -9.22 13.31 -28.51
N GLY A 275 -10.34 13.66 -27.87
CA GLY A 275 -11.59 14.07 -28.51
C GLY A 275 -12.30 15.29 -27.91
N ARG A 276 -11.64 16.14 -27.09
CA ARG A 276 -12.18 17.48 -26.75
C ARG A 276 -11.91 18.55 -27.83
N PHE A 277 -11.49 18.13 -29.03
CA PHE A 277 -11.60 18.94 -30.24
C PHE A 277 -12.88 18.51 -30.96
N ASN A 278 -13.83 19.45 -31.10
CA ASN A 278 -15.06 19.25 -31.85
C ASN A 278 -14.74 18.72 -33.26
N PHE A 279 -15.23 17.53 -33.59
CA PHE A 279 -15.49 17.09 -34.96
C PHE A 279 -17.00 17.01 -35.15
#